data_AF-A0A1J3D324-F1
#
_entry.id   AF-A0A1J3D324-F1
#
_cell.length_a   1.000
_cell.length_b   1.000
_cell.length_c   1.000
_cell.angle_alpha   90.00
_cell.angle_beta   90.00
_cell.angle_gamma   90.00
#
_symmetry.space_group_name_H-M   'P 1'
#
loop_
_entity.id
_entity.type
_entity.pdbx_description
1 polymer ?
#
loop_
_entity_poly.entity_id
_entity_poly.type
_entity_poly.pdbx_seq_one_letter_code
_entity_poly.pdbx_strand_id
1 'polypeptide(L)'
;MAKNRLGITKENAEQREKQLKVYKEQIYKRASEAYEALSTRLGEQKFLFEDRPSSLDAIFLSHMLFIIQVLPETSVLRCKLLEHSNLVRYAEKLKSEFLEASSSSPSPPLQSFPSPFSRKGSKPKSKPKTEKTEEEKKFKKRARFFLAAQFLAVVIYLSVMGGGSSSDELEYEDEDY
;
A
#
# COMPACT_ATOMS: atom_id res chain seq x y z
N MET A 1 0.70 16.03 34.38
CA MET A 1 0.26 17.32 33.78
C MET A 1 0.70 17.54 32.32
N ALA A 2 1.34 16.59 31.62
CA ALA A 2 1.82 16.80 30.23
C ALA A 2 0.74 16.71 29.13
N LYS A 3 -0.33 15.93 29.33
CA LYS A 3 -1.37 15.65 28.32
C LYS A 3 -2.14 16.91 27.87
N ASN A 4 -2.38 17.85 28.79
CA ASN A 4 -3.11 19.09 28.51
C ASN A 4 -2.29 20.10 27.70
N ARG A 5 -0.94 20.04 27.76
CA ARG A 5 -0.06 20.93 26.98
C ARG A 5 0.05 20.54 25.51
N LEU A 6 -0.32 19.30 25.16
CA LEU A 6 -0.30 18.78 23.79
C LEU A 6 -1.67 18.91 23.08
N GLY A 7 -2.67 19.52 23.71
CA GLY A 7 -4.03 19.62 23.17
C GLY A 7 -4.76 18.27 23.05
N ILE A 8 -4.24 17.21 23.67
CA ILE A 8 -4.86 15.88 23.69
C ILE A 8 -5.78 15.82 24.91
N THR A 9 -6.91 16.51 24.81
CA THR A 9 -8.01 16.40 25.78
C THR A 9 -8.95 15.28 25.37
N LYS A 10 -9.69 14.72 26.33
CA LYS A 10 -10.71 13.70 26.08
C LYS A 10 -11.75 14.20 25.07
N GLU A 11 -12.17 15.45 25.22
CA GLU A 11 -13.10 16.14 24.32
C GLU A 11 -12.57 16.21 22.87
N ASN A 12 -11.30 16.60 22.67
CA ASN A 12 -10.71 16.67 21.33
C ASN A 12 -10.60 15.27 20.68
N ALA A 13 -10.33 14.23 21.47
CA ALA A 13 -10.29 12.86 20.98
C ALA A 13 -11.67 12.37 20.55
N GLU A 14 -12.70 12.59 21.37
CA GLU A 14 -14.09 12.25 21.06
C GLU A 14 -14.61 13.01 19.83
N GLN A 15 -14.27 14.29 19.70
CA GLN A 15 -14.62 15.09 18.53
C GLN A 15 -13.98 14.54 17.25
N ARG A 16 -12.69 14.16 17.30
CA ARG A 16 -12.01 13.54 16.17
C ARG A 16 -12.62 12.20 15.80
N GLU A 17 -13.00 11.39 16.79
CA GLU A 17 -13.67 10.11 16.56
C GLU A 17 -15.04 10.30 15.88
N LYS A 18 -15.85 11.26 16.36
CA LYS A 18 -17.13 11.62 15.73
C LYS A 18 -16.94 12.08 14.28
N GLN A 19 -15.95 12.94 14.03
CA GLN A 19 -15.62 13.39 12.67
C GLN A 19 -15.18 12.23 11.78
N LEU A 20 -14.31 11.34 12.28
CA LEU A 20 -13.84 10.18 11.55
C LEU A 20 -14.99 9.22 11.23
N LYS A 21 -15.93 9.03 12.16
CA LYS A 21 -17.12 8.21 11.95
C LYS A 21 -17.99 8.77 10.83
N VAL A 22 -18.33 10.06 10.89
CA VAL A 22 -19.12 10.74 9.85
C VAL A 22 -18.42 10.68 8.49
N TYR A 23 -17.10 10.89 8.46
CA TYR A 23 -16.32 10.82 7.23
C TYR A 23 -16.32 9.40 6.63
N LYS A 24 -16.15 8.37 7.45
CA LYS A 24 -16.22 6.97 7.02
C LYS A 24 -17.59 6.63 6.45
N GLU A 25 -18.66 7.04 7.13
CA GLU A 25 -20.05 6.84 6.66
C GLU A 25 -20.27 7.49 5.29
N GLN A 26 -19.76 8.72 5.08
CA GLN A 26 -19.84 9.39 3.78
C GLN A 26 -19.08 8.65 2.67
N ILE A 27 -17.90 8.10 2.97
CA ILE A 27 -17.14 7.30 1.99
C ILE A 27 -17.93 6.06 1.59
N TYR A 28 -18.48 5.33 2.55
CA TYR A 28 -19.26 4.12 2.24
C TYR A 28 -20.56 4.45 1.50
N LYS A 29 -21.21 5.56 1.83
CA LYS A 29 -22.38 6.04 1.07
C LYS A 29 -22.02 6.29 -0.40
N ARG A 30 -20.94 7.03 -0.65
CA ARG A 30 -20.47 7.31 -2.02
C ARG A 30 -20.04 6.04 -2.77
N ALA A 31 -19.42 5.10 -2.07
CA ALA A 31 -19.07 3.81 -2.66
C ALA A 31 -20.34 3.04 -3.08
N SER A 32 -21.37 3.02 -2.23
CA SER A 32 -22.66 2.40 -2.55
C SER A 32 -23.32 3.05 -3.77
N GLU A 33 -23.35 4.37 -3.83
CA GLU A 33 -23.90 5.12 -4.98
C GLU A 33 -23.13 4.81 -6.27
N ALA A 34 -21.80 4.71 -6.18
CA ALA A 34 -20.95 4.35 -7.32
C ALA A 34 -21.20 2.91 -7.79
N TYR A 35 -21.35 1.95 -6.88
CA TYR A 35 -21.66 0.57 -7.24
C TYR A 35 -23.05 0.44 -7.85
N GLU A 36 -24.05 1.14 -7.32
CA GLU A 36 -25.39 1.18 -7.90
C GLU A 36 -25.37 1.75 -9.32
N ALA A 37 -24.65 2.87 -9.53
CA ALA A 37 -24.50 3.48 -10.85
C ALA A 37 -23.77 2.56 -11.83
N LEU A 38 -22.70 1.89 -11.39
CA LEU A 38 -21.95 0.93 -12.22
C LEU A 38 -22.76 -0.33 -12.53
N SER A 39 -23.52 -0.83 -11.56
CA SER A 39 -24.44 -1.95 -11.74
C SER A 39 -25.50 -1.61 -12.78
N THR A 40 -26.15 -0.44 -12.64
CA THR A 40 -27.13 0.08 -13.59
C THR A 40 -26.52 0.27 -14.96
N ARG A 41 -25.31 0.82 -15.03
CA ARG A 41 -24.58 1.05 -16.28
C ARG A 41 -24.25 -0.26 -16.99
N LEU A 42 -23.80 -1.27 -16.25
CA LEU A 42 -23.42 -2.55 -16.80
C LEU A 42 -24.66 -3.32 -17.28
N GLY A 43 -25.72 -3.38 -16.48
CA GLY A 43 -26.89 -4.22 -16.78
C GLY A 43 -26.46 -5.64 -17.15
N GLU A 44 -26.78 -6.05 -18.38
CA GLU A 44 -26.40 -7.34 -18.97
C GLU A 44 -25.29 -7.23 -20.04
N GLN A 45 -24.64 -6.08 -20.15
CA GLN A 45 -23.63 -5.80 -21.18
C GLN A 45 -22.34 -6.61 -20.96
N LYS A 46 -21.60 -6.86 -22.06
CA LYS A 46 -20.33 -7.60 -21.97
C LYS A 46 -19.23 -6.79 -21.26
N PHE A 47 -19.23 -5.46 -21.41
CA PHE A 47 -18.29 -4.50 -20.80
C PHE A 47 -19.05 -3.25 -20.33
N LEU A 48 -18.42 -2.38 -19.53
CA LEU A 48 -19.08 -1.16 -19.02
C LEU A 48 -19.48 -0.19 -20.14
N PHE A 49 -18.70 -0.17 -21.23
CA PHE A 49 -18.91 0.67 -22.40
C PHE A 49 -18.57 -0.12 -23.65
N GLU A 50 -19.43 -0.01 -24.67
CA GLU A 50 -19.22 -0.63 -26.00
C GLU A 50 -19.00 -2.16 -25.92
N ASP A 51 -18.58 -2.76 -27.03
CA ASP A 51 -18.38 -4.21 -27.16
C ASP A 51 -16.93 -4.65 -26.91
N ARG A 52 -16.06 -3.74 -26.43
CA ARG A 52 -14.63 -4.00 -26.21
C ARG A 52 -14.20 -3.51 -24.81
N PRO A 53 -13.33 -4.25 -24.07
CA PRO A 53 -12.89 -3.79 -22.77
C PRO A 53 -12.07 -2.50 -22.90
N SER A 54 -12.35 -1.58 -22.00
CA SER A 54 -11.69 -0.28 -21.87
C SER A 54 -10.74 -0.26 -20.66
N SER A 55 -9.99 0.84 -20.52
CA SER A 55 -9.17 1.08 -19.32
C SER A 55 -10.00 1.14 -18.03
N LEU A 56 -11.25 1.60 -18.12
CA LEU A 56 -12.16 1.61 -16.99
C LEU A 56 -12.48 0.19 -16.52
N ASP A 57 -12.71 -0.74 -17.44
CA ASP A 57 -12.97 -2.15 -17.10
C ASP A 57 -11.77 -2.77 -16.40
N ALA A 58 -10.54 -2.45 -16.84
CA ALA A 58 -9.33 -2.92 -16.18
C ALA A 58 -9.18 -2.36 -14.75
N ILE A 59 -9.38 -1.04 -14.57
CA ILE A 59 -9.33 -0.40 -13.25
C ILE A 59 -10.42 -0.97 -12.34
N PHE A 60 -11.64 -1.10 -12.86
CA PHE A 60 -12.77 -1.61 -12.09
C PHE A 60 -12.55 -3.07 -11.70
N LEU A 61 -12.13 -3.94 -12.62
CA LEU A 61 -11.76 -5.32 -12.33
C LEU A 61 -10.71 -5.40 -11.22
N SER A 62 -9.67 -4.57 -11.28
CA SER A 62 -8.62 -4.54 -10.25
C SER A 62 -9.19 -4.22 -8.86
N HIS A 63 -10.11 -3.27 -8.78
CA HIS A 63 -10.79 -2.88 -7.54
C HIS A 63 -11.69 -4.00 -7.02
N MET A 64 -12.49 -4.63 -7.90
CA MET A 64 -13.38 -5.74 -7.54
C MET A 64 -12.60 -6.93 -6.98
N LEU A 65 -11.55 -7.35 -7.69
CA LEU A 65 -10.74 -8.48 -7.27
C LEU A 65 -10.02 -8.20 -5.96
N PHE A 66 -9.51 -6.99 -5.76
CA PHE A 66 -8.91 -6.60 -4.49
C PHE A 66 -9.93 -6.68 -3.35
N ILE A 67 -11.13 -6.13 -3.52
CA ILE A 67 -12.18 -6.17 -2.49
C ILE A 67 -12.59 -7.61 -2.16
N ILE A 68 -12.84 -8.43 -3.18
CA ILE A 68 -13.37 -9.78 -3.00
C ILE A 68 -12.30 -10.74 -2.44
N GLN A 69 -11.04 -10.60 -2.85
CA GLN A 69 -9.98 -11.55 -2.46
C GLN A 69 -9.17 -11.12 -1.25
N VAL A 70 -9.04 -9.82 -0.99
CA VAL A 70 -8.16 -9.29 0.07
C VAL A 70 -8.93 -8.81 1.29
N LEU A 71 -10.09 -8.18 1.13
CA LEU A 71 -10.82 -7.66 2.28
C LEU A 71 -11.59 -8.78 3.01
N PRO A 72 -11.65 -8.74 4.36
CA PRO A 72 -12.40 -9.72 5.12
C PRO A 72 -13.90 -9.64 4.80
N GLU A 73 -14.63 -10.74 5.03
CA GLU A 73 -16.08 -10.81 4.80
C GLU A 73 -16.88 -9.80 5.64
N THR A 74 -16.32 -9.35 6.76
CA THR A 74 -16.90 -8.31 7.64
C THR A 74 -16.68 -6.89 7.11
N SER A 75 -15.94 -6.71 6.01
CA SER A 75 -15.70 -5.40 5.42
C SER A 75 -16.99 -4.81 4.86
N VAL A 76 -17.39 -3.64 5.38
CA VAL A 76 -18.57 -2.89 4.89
C VAL A 76 -18.49 -2.65 3.38
N LEU A 77 -17.31 -2.36 2.85
CA LEU A 77 -17.12 -2.13 1.42
C LEU A 77 -17.35 -3.41 0.60
N ARG A 78 -16.92 -4.56 1.12
CA ARG A 78 -17.14 -5.86 0.48
C ARG A 78 -18.62 -6.21 0.50
N CYS A 79 -19.31 -6.06 1.63
CA CYS A 79 -20.75 -6.26 1.71
C CYS A 79 -21.51 -5.40 0.70
N LYS A 80 -21.18 -4.10 0.64
CA LYS A 80 -21.78 -3.15 -0.30
C LYS A 80 -21.56 -3.54 -1.76
N LEU A 81 -20.39 -4.06 -2.11
CA LEU A 81 -20.13 -4.56 -3.45
C LEU A 81 -20.96 -5.82 -3.77
N LEU A 82 -21.01 -6.77 -2.82
CA LEU A 82 -21.70 -8.04 -2.99
C LEU A 82 -23.23 -7.91 -3.09
N GLU A 83 -23.80 -6.77 -2.69
CA GLU A 83 -25.21 -6.42 -2.94
C GLU A 83 -25.53 -6.37 -4.46
N HIS A 84 -24.54 -6.22 -5.34
CA HIS A 84 -24.71 -6.13 -6.80
C HIS A 84 -24.15 -7.39 -7.50
N SER A 85 -25.00 -8.41 -7.65
CA SER A 85 -24.61 -9.72 -8.19
C SER A 85 -24.11 -9.70 -9.65
N ASN A 86 -24.62 -8.78 -10.47
CA ASN A 86 -24.16 -8.56 -11.85
C ASN A 86 -22.69 -8.09 -11.89
N LEU A 87 -22.28 -7.20 -10.99
CA LEU A 87 -20.89 -6.74 -10.87
C LEU A 87 -19.94 -7.86 -10.42
N VAL A 88 -20.41 -8.73 -9.51
CA VAL A 88 -19.63 -9.89 -9.07
C VAL A 88 -19.43 -10.88 -10.23
N ARG A 89 -20.51 -11.25 -10.93
CA ARG A 89 -20.46 -12.11 -12.12
C ARG A 89 -19.58 -11.52 -13.21
N TYR A 90 -19.63 -10.20 -13.39
CA TYR A 90 -18.78 -9.47 -14.31
C TYR A 90 -17.30 -9.63 -13.99
N ALA A 91 -16.92 -9.41 -12.72
CA ALA A 91 -15.54 -9.54 -12.28
C ALA A 91 -15.02 -10.99 -12.44
N GLU A 92 -15.83 -11.99 -12.09
CA GLU A 92 -15.49 -13.41 -12.26
C GLU A 92 -15.27 -13.77 -13.73
N LYS A 93 -16.18 -13.32 -14.61
CA LYS A 93 -16.05 -13.52 -16.06
C LYS A 93 -14.75 -12.92 -16.59
N LEU A 94 -14.47 -11.65 -16.30
CA LEU A 94 -13.24 -11.01 -16.77
C LEU A 94 -11.98 -11.64 -16.18
N LYS A 95 -12.01 -12.06 -14.92
CA LYS A 95 -10.90 -12.81 -14.29
C LYS A 95 -10.61 -14.09 -15.09
N SER A 96 -11.64 -14.87 -15.42
CA SER A 96 -11.47 -16.09 -16.19
C SER A 96 -10.93 -15.82 -17.62
N GLU A 97 -11.48 -14.82 -18.31
CA GLU A 97 -11.15 -14.47 -19.71
C GLU A 97 -9.74 -13.87 -19.85
N PHE A 98 -9.29 -13.05 -18.90
CA PHE A 98 -8.02 -12.31 -19.04
C PHE A 98 -6.87 -12.85 -18.19
N LEU A 99 -7.14 -13.36 -16.99
CA LEU A 99 -6.09 -13.82 -16.06
C LEU A 99 -5.89 -15.33 -16.12
N GLU A 100 -6.96 -16.12 -16.25
CA GLU A 100 -6.87 -17.59 -16.23
C GLU A 100 -6.69 -18.18 -17.63
N ALA A 101 -7.38 -17.67 -18.65
CA ALA A 101 -7.22 -18.14 -20.05
C ALA A 101 -5.84 -17.83 -20.64
N SER A 102 -5.14 -16.83 -20.11
CA SER A 102 -3.75 -16.52 -20.49
C SER A 102 -2.74 -17.59 -20.03
N SER A 103 -3.14 -18.56 -19.21
CA SER A 103 -2.27 -19.66 -18.75
C SER A 103 -2.24 -20.86 -19.71
N SER A 104 -3.20 -20.98 -20.63
CA SER A 104 -3.35 -22.14 -21.52
C SER A 104 -2.89 -21.91 -22.97
N SER A 105 -2.46 -20.69 -23.32
CA SER A 105 -1.93 -20.36 -24.64
C SER A 105 -0.44 -20.02 -24.53
N PRO A 106 0.44 -20.57 -25.39
CA PRO A 106 1.84 -20.13 -25.41
C PRO A 106 1.85 -18.64 -25.71
N SER A 107 2.35 -17.85 -24.77
CA SER A 107 2.51 -16.41 -24.93
C SER A 107 3.27 -16.17 -26.24
N PRO A 108 2.71 -15.44 -27.23
CA PRO A 108 3.50 -15.00 -28.36
C PRO A 108 4.69 -14.23 -27.79
N PRO A 109 5.91 -14.41 -28.34
CA PRO A 109 7.08 -13.70 -27.84
C PRO A 109 6.75 -12.22 -27.79
N LEU A 110 6.92 -11.62 -26.61
CA LEU A 110 6.70 -10.19 -26.36
C LEU A 110 7.39 -9.42 -27.48
N GLN A 111 6.63 -8.98 -28.47
CA GLN A 111 7.12 -8.05 -29.47
C GLN A 111 7.31 -6.76 -28.71
N SER A 112 8.58 -6.45 -28.45
CA SER A 112 9.03 -5.19 -27.88
C SER A 112 8.40 -4.05 -28.67
N PHE A 113 7.33 -3.47 -28.12
CA PHE A 113 6.87 -2.16 -28.54
C PHE A 113 8.08 -1.21 -28.47
N PRO A 114 8.34 -0.38 -29.49
CA PRO A 114 9.46 0.53 -29.45
C PRO A 114 9.20 1.57 -28.35
N SER A 115 9.80 1.34 -27.19
CA SER A 115 9.97 2.35 -26.15
C SER A 115 10.75 3.53 -26.77
N PRO A 116 10.32 4.80 -26.61
CA PRO A 116 11.07 5.96 -27.12
C PRO A 116 12.45 6.15 -26.47
N PHE A 117 12.81 5.28 -25.52
CA PHE A 117 14.03 5.35 -24.74
C PHE A 117 14.91 4.10 -24.96
N SER A 118 15.21 3.78 -26.21
CA SER A 118 16.28 2.82 -26.52
C SER A 118 17.65 3.49 -26.43
N ARG A 119 18.18 3.66 -25.21
CA ARG A 119 19.62 3.88 -25.02
C ARG A 119 20.33 2.53 -25.05
N LYS A 120 20.83 2.23 -26.25
CA LYS A 120 21.79 1.21 -26.65
C LYS A 120 22.81 0.90 -25.54
N GLY A 121 22.69 -0.28 -24.93
CA GLY A 121 23.68 -0.82 -24.00
C GLY A 121 24.92 -1.29 -24.76
N SER A 122 26.08 -0.74 -24.41
CA SER A 122 27.39 -1.32 -24.73
C SER A 122 27.89 -2.13 -23.53
N LYS A 123 28.48 -3.29 -23.85
CA LYS A 123 29.06 -4.31 -22.94
C LYS A 123 30.00 -3.70 -21.87
N PRO A 124 30.13 -4.34 -20.70
CA PRO A 124 31.00 -3.85 -19.64
C PRO A 124 32.47 -4.09 -20.00
N LYS A 125 33.24 -3.01 -20.14
CA LYS A 125 34.70 -3.03 -20.12
C LYS A 125 35.19 -2.39 -18.83
N SER A 126 36.21 -3.02 -18.26
CA SER A 126 36.96 -2.75 -17.02
C SER A 126 37.04 -1.29 -16.56
N LYS A 127 36.91 -1.12 -15.23
CA LYS A 127 37.11 0.11 -14.43
C LYS A 127 38.35 0.95 -14.84
N PRO A 128 38.31 2.26 -14.53
CA PRO A 128 39.30 2.81 -13.62
C PRO A 128 38.68 3.57 -12.42
N LYS A 129 39.53 3.83 -11.42
CA LYS A 129 39.25 4.31 -10.07
C LYS A 129 38.95 5.83 -10.00
N THR A 130 38.05 6.18 -9.07
CA THR A 130 38.06 7.38 -8.18
C THR A 130 37.73 8.76 -8.77
N GLU A 131 36.60 9.34 -8.30
CA GLU A 131 36.61 10.53 -7.44
C GLU A 131 35.30 10.58 -6.63
N LYS A 132 35.36 10.33 -5.31
CA LYS A 132 34.20 10.42 -4.42
C LYS A 132 34.00 11.88 -4.04
N THR A 133 32.99 12.52 -4.60
CA THR A 133 32.58 13.89 -4.28
C THR A 133 32.29 13.99 -2.77
N GLU A 134 32.77 15.05 -2.12
CA GLU A 134 32.68 15.27 -0.66
C GLU A 134 31.25 15.15 -0.09
N GLU A 135 30.24 15.40 -0.93
CA GLU A 135 28.83 15.35 -0.56
C GLU A 135 28.31 13.93 -0.31
N GLU A 136 28.79 12.94 -1.05
CA GLU A 136 28.38 11.54 -0.88
C GLU A 136 28.87 10.97 0.46
N LYS A 137 30.06 11.41 0.92
CA LYS A 137 30.59 11.09 2.26
C LYS A 137 29.74 11.72 3.36
N LYS A 138 29.26 12.95 3.17
CA LYS A 138 28.39 13.65 4.15
C LYS A 138 27.00 12.99 4.20
N PHE A 139 26.44 12.59 3.06
CA PHE A 139 25.15 11.89 3.01
C PHE A 139 25.22 10.53 3.72
N LYS A 140 26.27 9.74 3.50
CA LYS A 140 26.44 8.45 4.18
C LYS A 140 26.65 8.59 5.69
N LYS A 141 27.33 9.65 6.14
CA LYS A 141 27.44 9.98 7.57
C LYS A 141 26.08 10.35 8.15
N ARG A 142 25.33 11.26 7.51
CA ARG A 142 23.98 11.68 7.93
C ARG A 142 22.98 10.51 7.97
N ALA A 143 23.04 9.60 7.00
CA ALA A 143 22.20 8.40 6.96
C ALA A 143 22.46 7.47 8.15
N ARG A 144 23.72 7.32 8.58
CA ARG A 144 24.07 6.53 9.78
C ARG A 144 23.52 7.16 11.05
N PHE A 145 23.60 8.49 11.18
CA PHE A 145 23.02 9.20 12.33
C PHE A 145 21.49 9.10 12.34
N PHE A 146 20.85 9.15 11.16
CA PHE A 146 19.40 8.97 11.06
C PHE A 146 18.96 7.56 11.50
N LEU A 147 19.67 6.52 11.07
CA LEU A 147 19.44 5.13 11.51
C LEU A 147 19.65 4.96 13.02
N ALA A 148 20.73 5.54 13.57
CA ALA A 148 21.02 5.49 14.99
C ALA A 148 19.95 6.23 15.82
N ALA A 149 19.51 7.40 15.37
CA ALA A 149 18.45 8.16 16.02
C ALA A 149 17.11 7.41 15.99
N GLN A 150 16.79 6.75 14.87
CA GLN A 150 15.58 5.93 14.77
C GLN A 150 15.62 4.75 15.72
N PHE A 151 16.77 4.07 15.84
CA PHE A 151 16.94 2.97 16.79
C PHE A 151 16.83 3.46 18.24
N LEU A 152 17.48 4.58 18.59
CA LEU A 152 17.39 5.19 19.92
C LEU A 152 15.95 5.58 20.27
N ALA A 153 15.19 6.12 19.31
CA ALA A 153 13.78 6.44 19.51
C ALA A 153 12.92 5.20 19.80
N VAL A 154 13.19 4.07 19.13
CA VAL A 154 12.51 2.79 19.38
C VAL A 154 12.85 2.26 20.77
N VAL A 155 14.13 2.30 21.18
CA VAL A 155 14.56 1.87 22.52
C VAL A 155 13.87 2.70 23.60
N ILE A 156 13.88 4.04 23.49
CA ILE A 156 13.20 4.93 24.44
C ILE A 156 11.70 4.64 24.48
N TYR A 157 11.07 4.43 23.32
CA TYR A 157 9.65 4.10 23.24
C TYR A 157 9.35 2.78 23.97
N LEU A 158 10.16 1.74 23.78
CA LEU A 158 10.00 0.47 24.48
C LEU A 158 10.29 0.61 25.99
N SER A 159 11.28 1.40 26.40
CA SER A 159 11.56 1.65 27.82
C SER A 159 10.43 2.41 28.52
N VAL A 160 9.79 3.37 27.83
CA VAL A 160 8.71 4.20 28.40
C VAL A 160 7.35 3.51 28.29
N MET A 161 7.10 2.74 27.23
CA MET A 161 5.78 2.17 26.92
C MET A 161 5.69 0.67 27.20
N GLY A 162 6.81 -0.05 27.31
CA GLY A 162 6.90 -1.49 27.54
C GLY A 162 7.41 -1.89 28.92
N GLY A 163 7.13 -1.09 29.96
CA GLY A 163 7.72 -1.23 31.30
C GLY A 163 7.94 -2.68 31.80
N GLY A 164 9.22 -3.02 32.03
CA GLY A 164 9.69 -3.96 33.04
C GLY A 164 10.24 -5.33 32.58
N SER A 165 11.56 -5.43 32.37
CA SER A 165 12.45 -6.44 33.01
C SER A 165 13.89 -6.43 32.45
N SER A 166 14.87 -6.31 33.36
CA SER A 166 16.27 -6.79 33.37
C SER A 166 17.18 -6.61 32.13
N SER A 167 18.47 -6.33 32.25
CA SER A 167 19.38 -6.03 33.36
C SER A 167 20.56 -5.32 32.70
N ASP A 168 20.94 -4.17 33.25
CA ASP A 168 22.22 -3.54 32.98
C ASP A 168 23.19 -4.12 34.01
N GLU A 169 24.07 -5.01 33.57
CA GLU A 169 25.18 -5.51 34.39
C GLU A 169 26.36 -5.77 33.47
N LEU A 170 27.18 -4.74 33.28
CA LEU A 170 28.57 -4.87 32.84
C LEU A 170 29.42 -4.07 33.83
N GLU A 171 29.57 -4.65 35.02
CA GLU A 171 30.59 -4.27 35.97
C GLU A 171 31.92 -4.86 35.46
N TYR A 172 32.85 -4.01 35.05
CA TYR A 172 34.26 -4.38 34.90
C TYR A 172 34.91 -4.10 36.26
N GLU A 173 35.15 -5.14 37.05
CA GLU A 173 36.02 -5.07 38.23
C GLU A 173 37.46 -4.86 37.77
N ASP A 174 38.13 -3.84 38.33
CA ASP A 174 39.57 -3.65 38.25
C ASP A 174 40.28 -4.73 39.08
N GLU A 175 41.14 -5.53 38.44
CA GLU A 175 42.05 -6.48 39.11
C GLU A 175 43.22 -5.73 39.76
N ASP A 176 43.28 -5.70 41.08
CA ASP A 176 44.51 -5.49 41.85
C ASP A 176 44.75 -6.71 42.77
N TYR A 177 45.74 -7.55 42.41
CA TYR A 177 46.58 -8.32 43.35
C TYR A 177 47.93 -8.68 42.72
#